data_AF-A0A2P5X3M6-F1
#
_entry.id   AF-A0A2P5X3M6-F1
#
_cell.length_a   1.000
_cell.length_b   1.000
_cell.length_c   1.000
_cell.angle_alpha   90.00
_cell.angle_beta   90.00
_cell.angle_gamma   90.00
#
_symmetry.space_group_name_H-M   'P 1'
#
loop_
_entity.id
_entity.type
_entity.pdbx_description
1 polymer ?
#
loop_
_entity_poly.entity_id
_entity_poly.type
_entity_poly.pdbx_seq_one_letter_code
_entity_poly.pdbx_strand_id
1 'polypeptide(L)'
;MSAPSSTERAQRLYEKNIELEKNRRRSAQARVPSDPNVWQQMRENYEAIILEDHAFSEQHNIEYALWQLHYKRIEELRAHYSAAVSSAGSNTSQGVKVPPRPDRLTKIRLQFKTFLSEATGFYHDLILKIRAKYGLPFGYFSDDSESQIVMDKDGKKSTDIKKGLVSCHRCLIYLGDLARYKGLYGDGDSKSREYAAASSYYLQAASILTSSGNPHHQLAILASYTGDELGAVYRYFRSLAVDNPFSTARDNLIVAFEKNRHNYSQLPGDVKAPLVKEPAVRLSGKDRGKAEAKLASKEINMESNAAREKVSGVQDAFKSFCIRFVRLNGILFTRTSLETFADVLSLVSHDLCELLSSGPEEELNFGTHAAENALLLVRMVSILVFTVYNLKRESDGQTYAEIVQRTALLQNAFVAVFELMRHVVERCSQLRDVSSSYTLPAILVFLEWLACCPDVAVAGSDVDEKQPAFSI
;
A
#
# COMPACT_ATOMS: atom_id res chain seq x y z
N MET A 1 -25.02 -36.44 33.78
CA MET A 1 -24.31 -35.15 33.77
C MET A 1 -24.68 -34.43 32.48
N SER A 2 -25.14 -33.18 32.53
CA SER A 2 -25.44 -32.39 31.32
C SER A 2 -24.16 -32.10 30.54
N ALA A 3 -24.26 -32.02 29.21
CA ALA A 3 -23.14 -31.60 28.38
C ALA A 3 -22.72 -30.17 28.76
N PRO A 4 -21.42 -29.85 28.81
CA PRO A 4 -20.94 -28.50 29.12
C PRO A 4 -21.40 -27.50 28.05
N SER A 5 -21.64 -26.25 28.47
CA SER A 5 -22.05 -25.19 27.56
C SER A 5 -20.94 -24.82 26.56
N SER A 6 -21.28 -24.15 25.47
CA SER A 6 -20.31 -23.70 24.45
C SER A 6 -19.21 -22.83 25.06
N THR A 7 -19.61 -21.86 25.90
CA THR A 7 -18.69 -20.99 26.64
C THR A 7 -17.81 -21.75 27.63
N GLU A 8 -18.36 -22.75 28.36
CA GLU A 8 -17.56 -23.58 29.26
C GLU A 8 -16.51 -24.42 28.49
N ARG A 9 -16.85 -24.92 27.31
CA ARG A 9 -15.90 -25.61 26.43
C ARG A 9 -14.80 -24.67 25.95
N ALA A 10 -15.16 -23.47 25.48
CA ALA A 10 -14.21 -22.45 25.05
C ALA A 10 -13.26 -22.04 26.18
N GLN A 11 -13.78 -21.80 27.39
CA GLN A 11 -13.01 -21.46 28.58
C GLN A 11 -11.98 -22.55 28.92
N ARG A 12 -12.37 -23.82 28.93
CA ARG A 12 -11.44 -24.95 29.21
C ARG A 12 -10.31 -25.03 28.18
N LEU A 13 -10.62 -24.83 26.91
CA LEU A 13 -9.61 -24.81 25.84
C LEU A 13 -8.66 -23.62 25.99
N TYR A 14 -9.18 -22.45 26.39
CA TYR A 14 -8.39 -21.25 26.62
C TYR A 14 -7.44 -21.40 27.81
N GLU A 15 -7.93 -21.93 28.93
CA GLU A 15 -7.11 -22.26 30.11
C GLU A 15 -6.01 -23.26 29.77
N LYS A 16 -6.34 -24.30 29.00
CA LYS A 16 -5.36 -25.26 28.49
C LYS A 16 -4.26 -24.58 27.67
N ASN A 17 -4.61 -23.61 26.81
CA ASN A 17 -3.62 -22.85 26.04
C ASN A 17 -2.71 -21.98 26.91
N ILE A 18 -3.25 -21.36 27.96
CA ILE A 18 -2.46 -20.60 28.94
C ILE A 18 -1.46 -21.52 29.64
N GLU A 19 -1.89 -22.72 30.06
CA GLU A 19 -1.03 -23.70 30.70
C GLU A 19 0.08 -24.19 29.76
N LEU A 20 -0.26 -24.54 28.51
CA LEU A 20 0.70 -24.95 27.50
C LEU A 20 1.77 -23.87 27.24
N GLU A 21 1.39 -22.60 27.11
CA GLU A 21 2.34 -21.50 26.94
C GLU A 21 3.21 -21.30 28.19
N LYS A 22 2.66 -21.43 29.39
CA LYS A 22 3.41 -21.36 30.65
C LYS A 22 4.45 -22.46 30.74
N ASN A 23 4.07 -23.69 30.40
CA ASN A 23 4.96 -24.84 30.39
C ASN A 23 6.06 -24.67 29.33
N ARG A 24 5.72 -24.19 28.12
CA ARG A 24 6.69 -23.89 27.07
C ARG A 24 7.73 -22.85 27.52
N ARG A 25 7.30 -21.78 28.20
CA ARG A 25 8.21 -20.75 28.75
C ARG A 25 9.14 -21.32 29.82
N ARG A 26 8.62 -22.17 30.72
CA ARG A 26 9.43 -22.85 31.73
C ARG A 26 10.48 -23.77 31.11
N SER A 27 10.10 -24.58 30.10
CA SER A 27 11.05 -25.42 29.37
C SER A 27 12.14 -24.60 28.67
N ALA A 28 11.78 -23.49 28.02
CA ALA A 28 12.73 -22.58 27.40
C ALA A 28 13.72 -21.98 28.42
N GLN A 29 13.24 -21.54 29.60
CA GLN A 29 14.10 -21.03 30.68
C GLN A 29 15.03 -22.13 31.23
N ALA A 30 14.51 -23.35 31.39
CA ALA A 30 15.28 -24.50 31.86
C ALA A 30 16.23 -25.07 30.78
N ARG A 31 16.21 -24.54 29.54
CA ARG A 31 16.93 -25.07 28.37
C ARG A 31 16.63 -26.56 28.10
N VAL A 32 15.42 -26.99 28.44
CA VAL A 32 14.92 -28.35 28.18
C VAL A 32 14.11 -28.33 26.89
N PRO A 33 14.28 -29.32 25.99
CA PRO A 33 13.43 -29.46 24.81
C PRO A 33 11.95 -29.56 25.22
N SER A 34 11.10 -28.67 24.68
CA SER A 34 9.65 -28.77 24.84
C SER A 34 9.09 -29.83 23.89
N ASP A 35 7.94 -30.44 24.25
CA ASP A 35 7.21 -31.33 23.35
C ASP A 35 6.92 -30.62 22.00
N PRO A 36 7.36 -31.20 20.86
CA PRO A 36 7.18 -30.61 19.54
C PRO A 36 5.70 -30.39 19.18
N ASN A 37 4.78 -31.13 19.80
CA ASN A 37 3.35 -31.05 19.51
C ASN A 37 2.63 -29.91 20.24
N VAL A 38 3.27 -29.24 21.21
CA VAL A 38 2.64 -28.17 22.01
C VAL A 38 2.12 -27.04 21.12
N TRP A 39 2.92 -26.64 20.12
CA TRP A 39 2.51 -25.58 19.19
C TRP A 39 1.26 -25.99 18.39
N GLN A 40 1.22 -27.25 17.93
CA GLN A 40 0.10 -27.78 17.17
C GLN A 40 -1.18 -27.85 18.02
N GLN A 41 -1.06 -28.32 19.26
CA GLN A 41 -2.18 -28.36 20.21
C GLN A 41 -2.71 -26.95 20.52
N MET A 42 -1.82 -25.97 20.69
CA MET A 42 -2.25 -24.59 20.93
C MET A 42 -3.02 -24.01 19.74
N ARG A 43 -2.56 -24.29 18.52
CA ARG A 43 -3.22 -23.89 17.28
C ARG A 43 -4.63 -24.49 17.19
N GLU A 44 -4.76 -25.80 17.38
CA GLU A 44 -6.03 -26.53 17.33
C GLU A 44 -7.02 -26.06 18.41
N ASN A 45 -6.55 -25.79 19.62
CA ASN A 45 -7.41 -25.27 20.69
C ASN A 45 -7.96 -23.88 20.34
N TYR A 46 -7.14 -22.98 19.77
CA TYR A 46 -7.63 -21.67 19.32
C TYR A 46 -8.63 -21.78 18.17
N GLU A 47 -8.35 -22.65 17.19
CA GLU A 47 -9.28 -22.94 16.09
C GLU A 47 -10.63 -23.43 16.63
N ALA A 48 -10.60 -24.37 17.56
CA ALA A 48 -11.81 -24.90 18.19
C ALA A 48 -12.58 -23.81 18.93
N ILE A 49 -11.91 -22.90 19.66
CA ILE A 49 -12.57 -21.78 20.34
C ILE A 49 -13.30 -20.87 19.34
N ILE A 50 -12.64 -20.48 18.24
CA ILE A 50 -13.23 -19.63 17.18
C ILE A 50 -14.50 -20.27 16.60
N LEU A 51 -14.45 -21.59 16.39
CA LEU A 51 -15.54 -22.38 15.83
C LEU A 51 -16.58 -22.83 16.87
N GLU A 52 -16.35 -22.58 18.16
CA GLU A 52 -17.26 -22.95 19.25
C GLU A 52 -18.08 -21.72 19.67
N ASP A 53 -17.43 -20.68 20.21
CA ASP A 53 -18.09 -19.51 20.81
C ASP A 53 -17.47 -18.20 20.29
N HIS A 54 -18.22 -17.49 19.44
CA HIS A 54 -17.77 -16.22 18.88
C HIS A 54 -17.68 -15.10 19.92
N ALA A 55 -18.61 -15.02 20.87
CA ALA A 55 -18.60 -13.95 21.87
C ALA A 55 -17.37 -14.09 22.77
N PHE A 56 -17.05 -15.32 23.15
CA PHE A 56 -15.80 -15.64 23.84
C PHE A 56 -14.57 -15.30 22.97
N SER A 57 -14.60 -15.65 21.68
CA SER A 57 -13.52 -15.35 20.73
C SER A 57 -13.19 -13.86 20.67
N GLU A 58 -14.22 -13.00 20.53
CA GLU A 58 -14.06 -11.54 20.51
C GLU A 58 -13.54 -11.01 21.86
N GLN A 59 -14.15 -11.43 22.98
CA GLN A 59 -13.78 -10.97 24.31
C GLN A 59 -12.30 -11.25 24.63
N HIS A 60 -11.80 -12.41 24.20
CA HIS A 60 -10.43 -12.84 24.47
C HIS A 60 -9.46 -12.63 23.31
N ASN A 61 -9.91 -11.98 22.22
CA ASN A 61 -9.13 -11.73 21.00
C ASN A 61 -8.45 -13.00 20.45
N ILE A 62 -9.20 -14.10 20.37
CA ILE A 62 -8.64 -15.43 20.09
C ILE A 62 -8.02 -15.50 18.68
N GLU A 63 -8.64 -14.93 17.66
CA GLU A 63 -8.05 -14.87 16.31
C GLU A 63 -6.70 -14.14 16.30
N TYR A 64 -6.58 -13.06 17.07
CA TYR A 64 -5.32 -12.33 17.21
C TYR A 64 -4.28 -13.16 17.98
N ALA A 65 -4.67 -13.84 19.06
CA ALA A 65 -3.79 -14.73 19.80
C ALA A 65 -3.27 -15.89 18.94
N LEU A 66 -4.12 -16.46 18.09
CA LEU A 66 -3.78 -17.46 17.08
C LEU A 66 -2.80 -16.91 16.03
N TRP A 67 -3.02 -15.68 15.57
CA TRP A 67 -2.05 -15.01 14.69
C TRP A 67 -0.71 -14.79 15.39
N GLN A 68 -0.70 -14.31 16.64
CA GLN A 68 0.53 -14.12 17.41
C GLN A 68 1.32 -15.42 17.60
N LEU A 69 0.63 -16.56 17.76
CA LEU A 69 1.27 -17.88 17.81
C LEU A 69 2.02 -18.21 16.50
N HIS A 70 1.43 -17.89 15.34
CA HIS A 70 2.08 -18.05 14.04
C HIS A 70 3.18 -17.01 13.82
N TYR A 71 2.90 -15.74 14.11
CA TYR A 71 3.80 -14.62 13.92
C TYR A 71 5.10 -14.79 14.73
N LYS A 72 5.01 -15.21 15.99
CA LYS A 72 6.19 -15.52 16.81
C LYS A 72 7.07 -16.58 16.14
N ARG A 73 6.46 -17.61 15.53
CA ARG A 73 7.20 -18.65 14.81
C ARG A 73 7.85 -18.11 13.53
N ILE A 74 7.17 -17.20 12.82
CA ILE A 74 7.74 -16.46 11.68
C ILE A 74 8.98 -15.69 12.15
N GLU A 75 8.88 -14.90 13.22
CA GLU A 75 10.01 -14.11 13.73
C GLU A 75 11.19 -14.99 14.20
N GLU A 76 10.94 -16.13 14.84
CA GLU A 76 11.99 -17.11 15.17
C GLU A 76 12.74 -17.59 13.92
N LEU A 77 12.00 -17.95 12.85
CA LEU A 77 12.59 -18.40 11.58
C LEU A 77 13.33 -17.26 10.86
N ARG A 78 12.81 -16.04 10.91
CA ARG A 78 13.47 -14.83 10.37
C ARG A 78 14.77 -14.56 11.11
N ALA A 79 14.79 -14.64 12.44
CA ALA A 79 15.99 -14.47 13.24
C ALA A 79 17.06 -15.53 12.90
N HIS A 80 16.66 -16.80 12.77
CA HIS A 80 17.57 -17.86 12.32
C HIS A 80 18.12 -17.63 10.91
N TYR A 81 17.28 -17.16 9.99
CA TYR A 81 17.69 -16.83 8.63
C TYR A 81 18.70 -15.68 8.63
N SER A 82 18.39 -14.57 9.31
CA SER A 82 19.29 -13.41 9.42
C SER A 82 20.63 -13.79 10.05
N ALA A 83 20.63 -14.57 11.14
CA ALA A 83 21.87 -15.03 11.77
C ALA A 83 22.71 -15.92 10.83
N ALA A 84 22.06 -16.80 10.06
CA ALA A 84 22.75 -17.63 9.08
C ALA A 84 23.37 -16.79 7.95
N VAL A 85 22.65 -15.78 7.45
CA VAL A 85 23.15 -14.85 6.42
C VAL A 85 24.35 -14.04 6.95
N SER A 86 24.25 -13.46 8.16
CA SER A 86 25.36 -12.72 8.76
C SER A 86 26.60 -13.59 8.96
N SER A 87 26.44 -14.85 9.39
CA SER A 87 27.55 -15.79 9.54
C SER A 87 28.20 -16.22 8.22
N ALA A 88 27.47 -16.13 7.09
CA ALA A 88 28.00 -16.43 5.77
C ALA A 88 28.75 -15.23 5.15
N GLY A 89 28.45 -14.00 5.60
CA GLY A 89 29.12 -12.77 5.15
C GLY A 89 30.38 -12.40 5.96
N SER A 90 30.54 -12.90 7.18
CA SER A 90 31.72 -12.64 8.03
C SER A 90 32.87 -13.60 7.69
N ASN A 91 33.51 -13.42 6.53
CA ASN A 91 34.85 -13.98 6.30
C ASN A 91 35.89 -13.11 7.00
N THR A 92 36.03 -13.26 8.32
CA THR A 92 37.16 -12.70 9.05
C THR A 92 38.45 -13.40 8.65
N SER A 93 39.47 -12.59 8.39
CA SER A 93 40.83 -12.89 8.00
C SER A 93 41.62 -13.72 9.02
N GLN A 94 41.31 -15.01 9.19
CA GLN A 94 42.22 -15.98 9.79
C GLN A 94 42.13 -17.36 9.12
N GLY A 95 43.08 -17.63 8.22
CA GLY A 95 43.87 -18.87 8.19
C GLY A 95 43.25 -20.24 7.91
N VAL A 96 41.93 -20.45 7.98
CA VAL A 96 41.32 -21.75 7.65
C VAL A 96 40.07 -21.54 6.80
N LYS A 97 40.15 -21.90 5.52
CA LYS A 97 39.01 -21.94 4.59
C LYS A 97 38.05 -23.05 5.01
N VAL A 98 37.18 -22.80 5.98
CA VAL A 98 35.94 -23.58 6.12
C VAL A 98 35.00 -23.06 5.02
N PRO A 99 34.56 -23.91 4.07
CA PRO A 99 33.59 -23.48 3.08
C PRO A 99 32.35 -22.95 3.80
N PRO A 100 31.76 -21.81 3.37
CA PRO A 100 30.41 -21.48 3.83
C PRO A 100 29.54 -22.71 3.58
N ARG A 101 28.69 -23.11 4.54
CA ARG A 101 27.80 -24.28 4.38
C ARG A 101 26.49 -23.82 3.72
N PRO A 102 26.39 -23.76 2.37
CA PRO A 102 25.16 -23.38 1.67
C PRO A 102 23.96 -24.23 2.12
N ASP A 103 24.20 -25.48 2.50
CA ASP A 103 23.19 -26.42 2.98
C ASP A 103 22.38 -25.92 4.19
N ARG A 104 23.00 -25.16 5.11
CA ARG A 104 22.30 -24.66 6.30
C ARG A 104 21.29 -23.57 5.94
N LEU A 105 21.67 -22.65 5.06
CA LEU A 105 20.79 -21.56 4.61
C LEU A 105 19.64 -22.12 3.77
N THR A 106 19.93 -23.06 2.87
CA THR A 106 18.92 -23.78 2.08
C THR A 106 17.93 -24.53 2.98
N LYS A 107 18.42 -25.20 4.03
CA LYS A 107 17.56 -25.89 5.00
C LYS A 107 16.65 -24.94 5.78
N ILE A 108 17.17 -23.82 6.28
CA ILE A 108 16.37 -22.82 7.00
C ILE A 108 15.31 -22.21 6.07
N ARG A 109 15.70 -21.88 4.82
CA ARG A 109 14.78 -21.35 3.82
C ARG A 109 13.67 -22.35 3.50
N LEU A 110 14.01 -23.64 3.34
CA LEU A 110 13.04 -24.69 3.11
C LEU A 110 12.07 -24.82 4.29
N GLN A 111 12.58 -24.90 5.53
CA GLN A 111 11.76 -24.95 6.74
C GLN A 111 10.79 -23.75 6.82
N PHE A 112 11.27 -22.56 6.47
CA PHE A 112 10.44 -21.37 6.48
C PHE A 112 9.34 -21.40 5.40
N LYS A 113 9.70 -21.78 4.16
CA LYS A 113 8.72 -21.95 3.06
C LYS A 113 7.66 -23.00 3.39
N THR A 114 8.07 -24.13 3.98
CA THR A 114 7.15 -25.19 4.43
C THR A 114 6.18 -24.66 5.49
N PHE A 115 6.70 -24.03 6.55
CA PHE A 115 5.88 -23.46 7.62
C PHE A 115 4.86 -22.44 7.09
N LEU A 116 5.30 -21.50 6.22
CA LEU A 116 4.40 -20.51 5.63
C LEU A 116 3.31 -21.17 4.78
N SER A 117 3.61 -22.26 4.09
CA SER A 117 2.65 -23.01 3.27
C SER A 117 1.64 -23.78 4.11
N GLU A 118 2.09 -24.44 5.18
CA GLU A 118 1.22 -25.10 6.16
C GLU A 118 0.27 -24.10 6.85
N ALA A 119 0.81 -22.96 7.28
CA ALA A 119 0.00 -21.88 7.87
C ALA A 119 -1.02 -21.31 6.86
N THR A 120 -0.63 -21.18 5.58
CA THR A 120 -1.55 -20.75 4.51
C THR A 120 -2.71 -21.76 4.36
N GLY A 121 -2.40 -23.06 4.31
CA GLY A 121 -3.42 -24.11 4.24
C GLY A 121 -4.37 -24.10 5.44
N PHE A 122 -3.83 -23.90 6.64
CA PHE A 122 -4.61 -23.78 7.87
C PHE A 122 -5.62 -22.63 7.81
N TYR A 123 -5.22 -21.41 7.42
CA TYR A 123 -6.17 -20.28 7.35
C TYR A 123 -7.20 -20.43 6.23
N HIS A 124 -6.87 -21.08 5.11
CA HIS A 124 -7.87 -21.43 4.10
C HIS A 124 -8.91 -22.40 4.64
N ASP A 125 -8.47 -23.46 5.32
CA ASP A 125 -9.36 -24.43 5.95
C ASP A 125 -10.24 -23.80 7.04
N LEU A 126 -9.66 -22.92 7.87
CA LEU A 126 -10.41 -22.15 8.86
C LEU A 126 -11.48 -21.27 8.21
N ILE A 127 -11.17 -20.58 7.10
CA ILE A 127 -12.18 -19.82 6.34
C ILE A 127 -13.30 -20.74 5.86
N LEU A 128 -13.01 -21.93 5.35
CA LEU A 128 -14.04 -22.88 4.91
C LEU A 128 -14.94 -23.33 6.07
N LYS A 129 -14.35 -23.63 7.24
CA LYS A 129 -15.08 -23.99 8.46
C LYS A 129 -15.95 -22.83 8.98
N ILE A 130 -15.45 -21.60 8.96
CA ILE A 130 -16.21 -20.40 9.31
C ILE A 130 -17.38 -20.21 8.34
N ARG A 131 -17.14 -20.32 7.02
CA ARG A 131 -18.19 -20.21 6.01
C ARG A 131 -19.29 -21.24 6.20
N ALA A 132 -18.92 -22.49 6.46
CA ALA A 132 -19.88 -23.56 6.75
C ALA A 132 -20.68 -23.29 8.02
N LYS A 133 -20.04 -22.80 9.10
CA LYS A 133 -20.71 -22.49 10.37
C LYS A 133 -21.73 -21.35 10.25
N TYR A 134 -21.39 -20.29 9.50
CA TYR A 134 -22.21 -19.07 9.40
C TYR A 134 -23.03 -18.96 8.11
N GLY A 135 -23.04 -20.00 7.26
CA GLY A 135 -23.83 -20.03 6.02
C GLY A 135 -23.38 -19.00 4.97
N LEU A 136 -22.08 -18.70 4.91
CA LEU A 136 -21.53 -17.74 3.95
C LEU A 136 -21.33 -18.37 2.56
N PRO A 137 -21.48 -17.61 1.46
CA PRO A 137 -21.32 -18.13 0.12
C PRO A 137 -19.89 -18.60 -0.18
N PHE A 138 -19.77 -19.63 -1.00
CA PHE A 138 -18.50 -20.09 -1.55
C PHE A 138 -18.13 -19.22 -2.76
N GLY A 139 -17.32 -18.18 -2.55
CA GLY A 139 -16.89 -17.29 -3.63
C GLY A 139 -16.10 -16.08 -3.14
N TYR A 140 -15.86 -15.13 -4.04
CA TYR A 140 -15.38 -13.78 -3.69
C TYR A 140 -16.49 -13.07 -2.90
N PHE A 141 -16.11 -12.35 -1.85
CA PHE A 141 -17.04 -11.49 -1.13
C PHE A 141 -17.30 -10.25 -2.02
N SER A 142 -18.44 -10.24 -2.71
CA SER A 142 -18.84 -9.17 -3.65
C SER A 142 -19.14 -7.86 -2.90
N ASP A 143 -18.84 -6.71 -3.51
CA ASP A 143 -19.19 -5.37 -2.98
C ASP A 143 -20.71 -5.18 -2.83
N ASP A 144 -21.52 -5.97 -3.55
CA ASP A 144 -22.98 -5.94 -3.48
C ASP A 144 -23.55 -6.65 -2.22
N SER A 145 -22.67 -7.03 -1.28
CA SER A 145 -23.10 -7.70 -0.04
C SER A 145 -23.86 -6.75 0.89
N GLU A 146 -23.59 -5.44 0.85
CA GLU A 146 -24.37 -4.47 1.64
C GLU A 146 -25.82 -4.37 1.14
N SER A 147 -26.06 -4.48 -0.17
CA SER A 147 -27.42 -4.46 -0.74
C SER A 147 -28.17 -5.78 -0.47
N GLN A 148 -27.48 -6.91 -0.34
CA GLN A 148 -28.08 -8.20 0.04
C GLN A 148 -28.41 -8.34 1.54
N ILE A 149 -27.72 -7.63 2.43
CA ILE A 149 -28.00 -7.65 3.88
C ILE A 149 -29.36 -6.98 4.21
N VAL A 150 -29.91 -6.17 3.29
CA VAL A 150 -31.12 -5.37 3.51
C VAL A 150 -32.43 -6.17 3.32
N MET A 151 -32.39 -7.44 2.87
CA MET A 151 -33.62 -8.17 2.49
C MET A 151 -34.00 -9.41 3.31
N ASP A 152 -33.26 -9.79 4.37
CA ASP A 152 -33.67 -10.95 5.19
C ASP A 152 -34.41 -10.50 6.46
N LYS A 153 -35.69 -10.90 6.57
CA LYS A 153 -36.61 -10.56 7.67
C LYS A 153 -36.21 -11.15 9.05
N ASP A 154 -35.09 -11.86 9.13
CA ASP A 154 -34.58 -12.51 10.34
C ASP A 154 -33.28 -11.85 10.84
N GLY A 155 -33.40 -10.92 11.80
CA GLY A 155 -32.26 -10.19 12.37
C GLY A 155 -31.14 -11.08 12.94
N LYS A 156 -31.46 -12.26 13.46
CA LYS A 156 -30.45 -13.22 13.97
C LYS A 156 -29.52 -13.74 12.87
N LYS A 157 -30.07 -14.09 11.71
CA LYS A 157 -29.30 -14.59 10.55
C LYS A 157 -28.35 -13.53 10.00
N SER A 158 -28.80 -12.27 9.97
CA SER A 158 -27.95 -11.12 9.61
C SER A 158 -26.77 -10.95 10.59
N THR A 159 -26.99 -11.09 11.90
CA THR A 159 -25.89 -11.00 12.88
C THR A 159 -24.86 -12.11 12.73
N ASP A 160 -25.30 -13.35 12.51
CA ASP A 160 -24.39 -14.50 12.39
C ASP A 160 -23.56 -14.43 11.09
N ILE A 161 -24.14 -13.97 9.98
CA ILE A 161 -23.40 -13.68 8.75
C ILE A 161 -22.31 -12.64 9.01
N LYS A 162 -22.62 -11.54 9.70
CA LYS A 162 -21.64 -10.48 10.02
C LYS A 162 -20.47 -11.02 10.86
N LYS A 163 -20.73 -11.87 11.86
CA LYS A 163 -19.68 -12.50 12.68
C LYS A 163 -18.73 -13.32 11.81
N GLY A 164 -19.28 -14.18 10.94
CA GLY A 164 -18.49 -14.99 10.03
C GLY A 164 -17.66 -14.14 9.06
N LEU A 165 -18.23 -13.07 8.51
CA LEU A 165 -17.53 -12.13 7.64
C LEU A 165 -16.34 -11.47 8.34
N VAL A 166 -16.52 -10.98 9.58
CA VAL A 166 -15.43 -10.36 10.35
C VAL A 166 -14.30 -11.36 10.63
N SER A 167 -14.61 -12.60 11.03
CA SER A 167 -13.57 -13.62 11.22
C SER A 167 -12.87 -13.99 9.90
N CYS A 168 -13.60 -14.05 8.76
CA CYS A 168 -12.99 -14.24 7.44
C CYS A 168 -12.08 -13.07 7.04
N HIS A 169 -12.49 -11.82 7.28
CA HIS A 169 -11.66 -10.62 7.06
C HIS A 169 -10.31 -10.74 7.79
N ARG A 170 -10.32 -11.11 9.07
CA ARG A 170 -9.09 -11.30 9.85
C ARG A 170 -8.21 -12.40 9.26
N CYS A 171 -8.79 -13.55 8.90
CA CYS A 171 -8.05 -14.64 8.26
C CYS A 171 -7.42 -14.21 6.93
N LEU A 172 -8.11 -13.39 6.13
CA LEU A 172 -7.59 -12.87 4.87
C LEU A 172 -6.41 -11.91 5.08
N ILE A 173 -6.44 -11.06 6.13
CA ILE A 173 -5.26 -10.27 6.51
C ILE A 173 -4.06 -11.19 6.79
N TYR A 174 -4.26 -12.25 7.58
CA TYR A 174 -3.18 -13.18 7.92
C TYR A 174 -2.66 -13.96 6.70
N LEU A 175 -3.56 -14.38 5.79
CA LEU A 175 -3.17 -14.98 4.50
C LEU A 175 -2.34 -14.01 3.65
N GLY A 176 -2.73 -12.73 3.61
CA GLY A 176 -1.97 -11.68 2.95
C GLY A 176 -0.58 -11.50 3.56
N ASP A 177 -0.47 -11.51 4.89
CA ASP A 177 0.81 -11.41 5.59
C ASP A 177 1.71 -12.61 5.29
N LEU A 178 1.15 -13.83 5.31
CA LEU A 178 1.86 -15.06 4.97
C LEU A 178 2.39 -15.03 3.52
N ALA A 179 1.56 -14.62 2.56
CA ALA A 179 1.98 -14.45 1.16
C ALA A 179 3.05 -13.36 1.02
N ARG A 180 2.93 -12.23 1.73
CA ARG A 180 3.98 -11.20 1.77
C ARG A 180 5.30 -11.76 2.29
N TYR A 181 5.29 -12.55 3.37
CA TYR A 181 6.49 -13.20 3.87
C TYR A 181 7.06 -14.22 2.87
N LYS A 182 6.23 -14.98 2.18
CA LYS A 182 6.69 -15.87 1.09
C LYS A 182 7.41 -15.07 -0.01
N GLY A 183 6.89 -13.91 -0.39
CA GLY A 183 7.53 -13.03 -1.37
C GLY A 183 8.87 -12.43 -0.90
N LEU A 184 8.97 -12.04 0.37
CA LEU A 184 10.21 -11.48 0.95
C LEU A 184 11.38 -12.49 0.97
N TYR A 185 11.07 -13.78 1.15
CA TYR A 185 12.06 -14.87 1.24
C TYR A 185 12.02 -15.82 0.02
N GLY A 186 11.32 -15.41 -1.04
CA GLY A 186 11.24 -16.08 -2.33
C GLY A 186 12.39 -15.69 -3.26
N ASP A 187 12.56 -16.45 -4.34
CA ASP A 187 13.61 -16.24 -5.34
C ASP A 187 12.97 -15.79 -6.68
N GLY A 188 13.53 -14.78 -7.35
CA GLY A 188 13.13 -14.34 -8.69
C GLY A 188 11.62 -14.14 -8.87
N ASP A 189 11.06 -14.78 -9.91
CA ASP A 189 9.65 -14.67 -10.34
C ASP A 189 8.62 -15.08 -9.27
N SER A 190 9.03 -15.90 -8.29
CA SER A 190 8.15 -16.25 -7.17
C SER A 190 7.73 -15.02 -6.35
N LYS A 191 8.59 -14.00 -6.24
CA LYS A 191 8.31 -12.80 -5.45
C LYS A 191 7.08 -12.03 -5.97
N SER A 192 7.02 -11.82 -7.29
CA SER A 192 5.91 -11.09 -7.93
C SER A 192 4.58 -11.83 -7.73
N ARG A 193 4.59 -13.15 -7.95
CA ARG A 193 3.41 -14.00 -7.74
C ARG A 193 2.91 -13.96 -6.30
N GLU A 194 3.81 -14.04 -5.32
CA GLU A 194 3.43 -14.01 -3.90
C GLU A 194 2.91 -12.63 -3.47
N TYR A 195 3.45 -11.53 -4.01
CA TYR A 195 2.91 -10.19 -3.77
C TYR A 195 1.55 -9.96 -4.42
N ALA A 196 1.33 -10.52 -5.62
CA ALA A 196 0.02 -10.53 -6.26
C ALA A 196 -1.01 -11.32 -5.42
N ALA A 197 -0.63 -12.47 -4.88
CA ALA A 197 -1.46 -13.25 -3.96
C ALA A 197 -1.77 -12.46 -2.67
N ALA A 198 -0.76 -11.83 -2.07
CA ALA A 198 -0.93 -10.98 -0.89
C ALA A 198 -1.92 -9.82 -1.16
N SER A 199 -1.75 -9.14 -2.30
CA SER A 199 -2.65 -8.07 -2.74
C SER A 199 -4.10 -8.56 -2.88
N SER A 200 -4.31 -9.73 -3.51
CA SER A 200 -5.64 -10.33 -3.65
C SER A 200 -6.31 -10.62 -2.30
N TYR A 201 -5.56 -11.12 -1.31
CA TYR A 201 -6.11 -11.32 0.03
C TYR A 201 -6.47 -10.02 0.73
N TYR A 202 -5.61 -9.00 0.68
CA TYR A 202 -5.92 -7.72 1.30
C TYR A 202 -7.07 -6.99 0.61
N LEU A 203 -7.22 -7.11 -0.71
CA LEU A 203 -8.37 -6.55 -1.44
C LEU A 203 -9.67 -7.25 -1.03
N GLN A 204 -9.68 -8.57 -0.90
CA GLN A 204 -10.83 -9.31 -0.36
C GLN A 204 -11.13 -8.92 1.08
N ALA A 205 -10.11 -8.74 1.92
CA ALA A 205 -10.33 -8.28 3.29
C ALA A 205 -10.96 -6.87 3.29
N ALA A 206 -10.49 -5.97 2.42
CA ALA A 206 -11.03 -4.62 2.29
C ALA A 206 -12.49 -4.59 1.82
N SER A 207 -12.92 -5.51 0.93
CA SER A 207 -14.33 -5.57 0.48
C SER A 207 -15.28 -6.11 1.55
N ILE A 208 -14.79 -6.96 2.47
CA ILE A 208 -15.63 -7.50 3.56
C ILE A 208 -15.88 -6.45 4.66
N LEU A 209 -14.85 -5.68 5.01
CA LEU A 209 -14.91 -4.71 6.11
C LEU A 209 -14.29 -3.39 5.65
N THR A 210 -15.08 -2.64 4.89
CA THR A 210 -14.72 -1.35 4.27
C THR A 210 -14.33 -0.28 5.30
N SER A 211 -14.84 -0.38 6.53
CA SER A 211 -14.53 0.51 7.64
C SER A 211 -13.14 0.28 8.27
N SER A 212 -12.44 -0.81 7.92
CA SER A 212 -11.15 -1.16 8.50
C SER A 212 -9.99 -0.57 7.71
N GLY A 213 -9.11 0.19 8.37
CA GLY A 213 -7.92 0.77 7.72
C GLY A 213 -6.81 -0.25 7.44
N ASN A 214 -6.76 -1.36 8.19
CA ASN A 214 -5.65 -2.30 8.17
C ASN A 214 -5.37 -2.92 6.77
N PRO A 215 -6.37 -3.43 6.01
CA PRO A 215 -6.11 -3.93 4.65
C PRO A 215 -5.41 -2.90 3.74
N HIS A 216 -5.83 -1.62 3.81
CA HIS A 216 -5.23 -0.55 3.03
C HIS A 216 -3.80 -0.26 3.48
N HIS A 217 -3.53 -0.25 4.78
CA HIS A 217 -2.17 -0.16 5.32
C HIS A 217 -1.26 -1.27 4.77
N GLN A 218 -1.72 -2.52 4.75
CA GLN A 218 -0.91 -3.63 4.24
C GLN A 218 -0.67 -3.53 2.71
N LEU A 219 -1.66 -3.05 1.95
CA LEU A 219 -1.51 -2.76 0.52
C LEU A 219 -0.50 -1.64 0.26
N ALA A 220 -0.42 -0.63 1.13
CA ALA A 220 0.58 0.43 1.02
C ALA A 220 2.01 -0.08 1.21
N ILE A 221 2.20 -1.04 2.13
CA ILE A 221 3.50 -1.71 2.32
C ILE A 221 3.91 -2.49 1.06
N LEU A 222 2.98 -3.21 0.42
CA LEU A 222 3.26 -3.93 -0.83
C LEU A 222 3.64 -2.97 -1.96
N ALA A 223 2.92 -1.85 -2.12
CA ALA A 223 3.26 -0.81 -3.08
C ALA A 223 4.68 -0.25 -2.83
N SER A 224 5.03 -0.03 -1.57
CA SER A 224 6.37 0.43 -1.18
C SER A 224 7.49 -0.55 -1.55
N TYR A 225 7.23 -1.87 -1.53
CA TYR A 225 8.21 -2.89 -1.92
C TYR A 225 8.46 -2.97 -3.43
N THR A 226 7.52 -2.46 -4.24
CA THR A 226 7.61 -2.45 -5.71
C THR A 226 8.02 -1.09 -6.26
N GLY A 227 8.17 -0.08 -5.40
CA GLY A 227 8.55 1.28 -5.80
C GLY A 227 7.38 2.15 -6.27
N ASP A 228 6.13 1.69 -6.11
CA ASP A 228 4.93 2.47 -6.41
C ASP A 228 4.65 3.46 -5.27
N GLU A 229 5.32 4.62 -5.29
CA GLU A 229 5.21 5.65 -4.26
C GLU A 229 3.82 6.28 -4.20
N LEU A 230 3.24 6.61 -5.36
CA LEU A 230 1.90 7.20 -5.44
C LEU A 230 0.85 6.21 -4.94
N GLY A 231 0.94 4.93 -5.35
CA GLY A 231 0.07 3.87 -4.84
C GLY A 231 0.22 3.63 -3.34
N ALA A 232 1.44 3.73 -2.80
CA ALA A 232 1.67 3.64 -1.36
C ALA A 232 0.98 4.78 -0.60
N VAL A 233 1.15 6.04 -1.03
CA VAL A 233 0.49 7.20 -0.42
C VAL A 233 -1.03 7.09 -0.51
N TYR A 234 -1.56 6.75 -1.69
CA TYR A 234 -3.00 6.52 -1.88
C TYR A 234 -3.54 5.51 -0.86
N ARG A 235 -2.86 4.37 -0.70
CA ARG A 235 -3.29 3.31 0.21
C ARG A 235 -3.16 3.70 1.68
N TYR A 236 -2.11 4.42 2.08
CA TYR A 236 -2.03 4.93 3.44
C TYR A 236 -3.10 5.99 3.73
N PHE A 237 -3.41 6.89 2.79
CA PHE A 237 -4.49 7.85 2.94
C PHE A 237 -5.85 7.13 3.09
N ARG A 238 -6.12 6.12 2.25
CA ARG A 238 -7.28 5.24 2.40
C ARG A 238 -7.33 4.55 3.76
N SER A 239 -6.20 4.13 4.31
CA SER A 239 -6.10 3.55 5.65
C SER A 239 -6.45 4.53 6.78
N LEU A 240 -6.39 5.83 6.53
CA LEU A 240 -6.71 6.89 7.49
C LEU A 240 -8.10 7.50 7.26
N ALA A 241 -8.68 7.29 6.08
CA ALA A 241 -9.95 7.85 5.60
C ALA A 241 -11.11 6.84 5.70
N VAL A 242 -11.18 6.09 6.79
CA VAL A 242 -12.22 5.09 7.09
C VAL A 242 -12.66 5.24 8.54
N ASP A 243 -13.79 4.61 8.92
CA ASP A 243 -14.34 4.75 10.28
C ASP A 243 -13.41 4.23 11.38
N ASN A 244 -12.62 3.20 11.07
CA ASN A 244 -11.60 2.63 11.97
C ASN A 244 -10.20 2.81 11.37
N PRO A 245 -9.59 4.02 11.46
CA PRO A 245 -8.26 4.30 10.93
C PRO A 245 -7.20 3.38 11.54
N PHE A 246 -6.23 2.96 10.71
CA PHE A 246 -5.03 2.28 11.22
C PHE A 246 -3.95 3.31 11.53
N SER A 247 -3.77 3.66 12.81
CA SER A 247 -2.92 4.79 13.24
C SER A 247 -1.47 4.71 12.76
N THR A 248 -0.89 3.51 12.69
CA THR A 248 0.48 3.28 12.19
C THR A 248 0.68 3.76 10.75
N ALA A 249 -0.39 3.88 9.96
CA ALA A 249 -0.30 4.45 8.61
C ALA A 249 0.25 5.89 8.61
N ARG A 250 -0.02 6.68 9.65
CA ARG A 250 0.49 8.05 9.76
C ARG A 250 2.00 8.10 9.91
N ASP A 251 2.56 7.26 10.77
CA ASP A 251 4.01 7.19 10.98
C ASP A 251 4.72 6.68 9.73
N ASN A 252 4.15 5.65 9.08
CA ASN A 252 4.70 5.12 7.84
C ASN A 252 4.61 6.11 6.66
N LEU A 253 3.58 6.96 6.62
CA LEU A 253 3.49 8.06 5.65
C LEU A 253 4.62 9.08 5.82
N ILE A 254 4.96 9.44 7.06
CA ILE A 254 6.06 10.38 7.32
C ILE A 254 7.37 9.81 6.77
N VAL A 255 7.64 8.52 7.03
CA VAL A 255 8.82 7.83 6.47
C VAL A 255 8.78 7.77 4.94
N ALA A 256 7.61 7.51 4.35
CA ALA A 256 7.44 7.48 2.90
C ALA A 256 7.70 8.85 2.27
N PHE A 257 7.20 9.93 2.86
CA PHE A 257 7.44 11.29 2.37
C PHE A 257 8.90 11.74 2.53
N GLU A 258 9.59 11.34 3.61
CA GLU A 258 11.02 11.64 3.74
C GLU A 258 11.86 10.88 2.69
N LYS A 259 11.51 9.62 2.42
CA LYS A 259 12.13 8.87 1.32
C LYS A 259 11.86 9.53 -0.04
N ASN A 260 10.62 9.93 -0.30
CA ASN A 260 10.25 10.64 -1.53
C ASN A 260 11.00 11.97 -1.67
N ARG A 261 11.19 12.73 -0.58
CA ARG A 261 11.99 13.96 -0.58
C ARG A 261 13.41 13.71 -1.06
N HIS A 262 14.04 12.61 -0.64
CA HIS A 262 15.35 12.22 -1.15
C HIS A 262 15.30 11.87 -2.64
N ASN A 263 14.31 11.09 -3.09
CA ASN A 263 14.15 10.73 -4.49
C ASN A 263 13.89 11.97 -5.38
N TYR A 264 13.09 12.92 -4.91
CA TYR A 264 12.85 14.19 -5.56
C TYR A 264 14.14 15.01 -5.75
N SER A 265 15.02 15.04 -4.73
CA SER A 265 16.31 15.75 -4.84
C SER A 265 17.29 15.14 -5.85
N GLN A 266 17.06 13.87 -6.24
CA GLN A 266 17.85 13.17 -7.24
C GLN A 266 17.28 13.29 -8.65
N LEU A 267 16.09 13.87 -8.83
CA LEU A 267 15.54 14.09 -10.16
C LEU A 267 16.44 15.05 -10.94
N PRO A 268 16.66 14.82 -12.24
CA PRO A 268 17.31 15.79 -13.10
C PRO A 268 16.58 17.13 -13.01
N GLY A 269 17.28 18.18 -12.59
CA GLY A 269 16.68 19.51 -12.45
C GLY A 269 16.44 20.15 -13.81
N ASP A 270 15.19 20.38 -14.17
CA ASP A 270 14.81 21.25 -15.29
C ASP A 270 14.88 22.73 -14.87
N VAL A 271 16.10 23.28 -14.67
CA VAL A 271 16.28 24.74 -14.60
C VAL A 271 17.62 25.17 -15.18
N LYS A 272 17.55 26.07 -16.17
CA LYS A 272 18.60 27.00 -16.56
C LYS A 272 19.10 27.79 -15.33
N ALA A 273 20.28 27.47 -14.79
CA ALA A 273 21.10 28.40 -14.00
C ALA A 273 22.56 27.87 -13.85
N PRO A 274 23.54 28.78 -13.66
CA PRO A 274 24.84 28.67 -14.32
C PRO A 274 25.85 27.78 -13.59
N LEU A 275 26.53 27.00 -14.43
CA LEU A 275 27.79 26.29 -14.25
C LEU A 275 28.76 26.96 -13.25
N VAL A 276 28.94 26.33 -12.08
CA VAL A 276 30.20 26.38 -11.35
C VAL A 276 30.86 25.01 -11.50
N LYS A 277 31.88 24.98 -12.37
CA LYS A 277 32.76 23.82 -12.59
C LYS A 277 33.68 23.63 -11.41
N GLU A 278 33.82 22.40 -10.94
CA GLU A 278 35.12 21.86 -10.49
C GLU A 278 35.29 20.41 -10.97
N PRO A 279 36.53 19.95 -11.19
CA PRO A 279 36.84 19.09 -12.33
C PRO A 279 37.00 17.61 -11.97
N ALA A 280 36.39 16.74 -12.79
CA ALA A 280 36.69 15.31 -12.79
C ALA A 280 37.91 15.01 -13.68
N VAL A 281 38.88 14.32 -13.07
CA VAL A 281 40.17 13.89 -13.61
C VAL A 281 40.01 13.02 -14.85
N ARG A 282 40.69 13.41 -15.94
CA ARG A 282 40.86 12.61 -17.16
C ARG A 282 41.93 11.55 -16.94
N LEU A 283 41.65 10.32 -17.39
CA LEU A 283 42.69 9.41 -17.87
C LEU A 283 42.36 8.95 -19.28
N SER A 284 43.34 9.20 -20.14
CA SER A 284 43.38 8.97 -21.59
C SER A 284 43.68 7.50 -21.90
N GLY A 285 43.01 6.97 -22.92
CA GLY A 285 43.38 5.73 -23.61
C GLY A 285 42.94 5.81 -25.07
N LYS A 286 43.89 6.05 -25.95
CA LYS A 286 43.79 6.29 -27.39
C LYS A 286 43.98 4.96 -28.11
N ASP A 287 43.11 4.55 -29.04
CA ASP A 287 43.61 4.14 -30.36
C ASP A 287 42.57 4.05 -31.48
N ARG A 288 43.06 4.34 -32.69
CA ARG A 288 42.37 4.44 -33.99
C ARG A 288 42.17 3.06 -34.63
N GLY A 289 41.12 2.90 -35.45
CA GLY A 289 41.14 1.86 -36.49
C GLY A 289 39.85 1.61 -37.27
N LYS A 290 39.75 2.26 -38.44
CA LYS A 290 39.13 1.84 -39.72
C LYS A 290 37.64 1.47 -39.81
N ALA A 291 36.97 2.23 -40.69
CA ALA A 291 35.72 1.93 -41.35
C ALA A 291 35.84 0.76 -42.35
N GLU A 292 34.76 -0.01 -42.55
CA GLU A 292 34.06 -0.10 -43.84
C GLU A 292 32.78 -0.98 -43.80
N ALA A 293 31.75 -0.45 -44.45
CA ALA A 293 30.63 -1.08 -45.15
C ALA A 293 29.71 -2.11 -44.45
N LYS A 294 28.45 -1.72 -44.22
CA LYS A 294 27.28 -2.29 -44.93
C LYS A 294 26.00 -1.49 -44.63
N LEU A 295 25.59 -0.69 -45.61
CA LEU A 295 24.24 -0.13 -45.76
C LEU A 295 23.31 -1.26 -46.21
N ALA A 296 22.45 -1.74 -45.30
CA ALA A 296 21.15 -2.37 -45.58
C ALA A 296 20.57 -2.98 -44.29
N SER A 297 20.02 -2.15 -43.41
CA SER A 297 19.11 -2.53 -42.30
C SER A 297 18.72 -1.33 -41.40
N LYS A 298 18.85 -0.09 -41.88
CA LYS A 298 18.71 1.10 -41.04
C LYS A 298 17.29 1.61 -40.85
N GLU A 299 16.33 1.31 -41.73
CA GLU A 299 14.98 1.89 -41.61
C GLU A 299 14.08 1.12 -40.63
N ILE A 300 14.04 -0.22 -40.70
CA ILE A 300 13.23 -1.05 -39.77
C ILE A 300 13.81 -1.01 -38.33
N ASN A 301 15.12 -0.80 -38.20
CA ASN A 301 15.80 -0.72 -36.90
C ASN A 301 15.78 0.71 -36.31
N MET A 302 15.58 1.75 -37.12
CA MET A 302 15.40 3.13 -36.63
C MET A 302 13.99 3.36 -36.10
N GLU A 303 12.94 2.87 -36.77
CA GLU A 303 11.57 2.99 -36.25
C GLU A 303 11.34 2.21 -34.96
N SER A 304 11.89 1.00 -34.86
CA SER A 304 11.78 0.18 -33.64
C SER A 304 12.61 0.75 -32.48
N ASN A 305 13.75 1.40 -32.74
CA ASN A 305 14.51 2.11 -31.72
C ASN A 305 13.84 3.43 -31.32
N ALA A 306 13.33 4.21 -32.27
CA ALA A 306 12.61 5.46 -31.98
C ALA A 306 11.31 5.22 -31.21
N ALA A 307 10.55 4.16 -31.54
CA ALA A 307 9.36 3.78 -30.78
C ALA A 307 9.71 3.31 -29.35
N ARG A 308 10.79 2.53 -29.19
CA ARG A 308 11.29 2.13 -27.85
C ARG A 308 11.80 3.30 -27.04
N GLU A 309 12.50 4.25 -27.66
CA GLU A 309 13.03 5.46 -27.05
C GLU A 309 11.89 6.43 -26.64
N LYS A 310 10.85 6.56 -27.48
CA LYS A 310 9.63 7.29 -27.14
C LYS A 310 8.88 6.65 -25.97
N VAL A 311 8.72 5.33 -25.97
CA VAL A 311 8.06 4.60 -24.86
C VAL A 311 8.86 4.69 -23.57
N SER A 312 10.20 4.60 -23.61
CA SER A 312 11.02 4.81 -22.42
C SER A 312 10.94 6.25 -21.90
N GLY A 313 10.90 7.24 -22.80
CA GLY A 313 10.74 8.65 -22.44
C GLY A 313 9.43 8.91 -21.68
N VAL A 314 8.31 8.38 -22.16
CA VAL A 314 7.00 8.51 -21.49
C VAL A 314 7.01 7.83 -20.11
N GLN A 315 7.63 6.65 -19.98
CA GLN A 315 7.73 5.96 -18.69
C GLN A 315 8.60 6.74 -17.69
N ASP A 316 9.70 7.34 -18.13
CA ASP A 316 10.56 8.15 -17.28
C ASP A 316 9.88 9.47 -16.87
N ALA A 317 9.14 10.10 -17.78
CA ALA A 317 8.29 11.25 -17.49
C ALA A 317 7.21 10.89 -16.46
N PHE A 318 6.52 9.77 -16.65
CA PHE A 318 5.50 9.28 -15.72
C PHE A 318 6.06 9.00 -14.32
N LYS A 319 7.25 8.41 -14.24
CA LYS A 319 7.93 8.17 -12.97
C LYS A 319 8.32 9.47 -12.28
N SER A 320 8.85 10.43 -13.03
CA SER A 320 9.21 11.76 -12.51
C SER A 320 7.98 12.48 -11.99
N PHE A 321 6.89 12.48 -12.76
CA PHE A 321 5.59 12.98 -12.35
C PHE A 321 5.12 12.39 -11.02
N CYS A 322 5.15 11.07 -10.87
CA CYS A 322 4.74 10.40 -9.63
C CYS A 322 5.55 10.89 -8.42
N ILE A 323 6.88 11.04 -8.57
CA ILE A 323 7.76 11.53 -7.52
C ILE A 323 7.41 12.97 -7.15
N ARG A 324 7.22 13.86 -8.14
CA ARG A 324 6.87 15.27 -7.91
C ARG A 324 5.46 15.42 -7.30
N PHE A 325 4.50 14.63 -7.75
CA PHE A 325 3.12 14.63 -7.21
C PHE A 325 3.09 14.14 -5.75
N VAL A 326 3.84 13.11 -5.41
CA VAL A 326 4.00 12.67 -4.02
C VAL A 326 4.70 13.75 -3.19
N ARG A 327 5.71 14.44 -3.76
CA ARG A 327 6.40 15.54 -3.07
C ARG A 327 5.47 16.70 -2.74
N LEU A 328 4.61 17.10 -3.68
CA LEU A 328 3.61 18.14 -3.51
C LEU A 328 2.70 17.85 -2.30
N ASN A 329 2.15 16.64 -2.23
CA ASN A 329 1.29 16.21 -1.13
C ASN A 329 2.07 16.02 0.17
N GLY A 330 3.34 15.61 0.09
CA GLY A 330 4.23 15.51 1.23
C GLY A 330 4.45 16.85 1.92
N ILE A 331 4.72 17.92 1.16
CA ILE A 331 4.89 19.30 1.67
C ILE A 331 3.67 19.72 2.51
N LEU A 332 2.46 19.48 2.01
CA LEU A 332 1.21 19.83 2.70
C LEU A 332 0.96 18.95 3.92
N PHE A 333 1.26 17.64 3.82
CA PHE A 333 1.03 16.68 4.90
C PHE A 333 1.99 16.88 6.08
N THR A 334 3.29 17.02 5.79
CA THR A 334 4.34 17.21 6.81
C THR A 334 4.48 18.66 7.26
N ARG A 335 3.89 19.61 6.51
CA ARG A 335 3.96 21.06 6.76
C ARG A 335 5.39 21.59 6.72
N THR A 336 6.23 21.01 5.85
CA THR A 336 7.64 21.39 5.68
C THR A 336 7.91 21.74 4.23
N SER A 337 8.87 22.63 4.00
CA SER A 337 9.24 23.14 2.66
C SER A 337 8.12 23.86 1.91
N LEU A 338 7.31 24.65 2.63
CA LEU A 338 6.19 25.40 2.05
C LEU A 338 6.65 26.46 1.06
N GLU A 339 7.86 26.99 1.23
CA GLU A 339 8.52 27.91 0.31
C GLU A 339 8.71 27.32 -1.10
N THR A 340 8.80 25.99 -1.21
CA THR A 340 8.95 25.30 -2.52
C THR A 340 7.62 24.88 -3.13
N PHE A 341 6.49 25.12 -2.45
CA PHE A 341 5.19 24.58 -2.85
C PHE A 341 4.78 25.00 -4.27
N ALA A 342 4.86 26.30 -4.57
CA ALA A 342 4.45 26.84 -5.86
C ALA A 342 5.30 26.28 -7.02
N ASP A 343 6.61 26.19 -6.82
CA ASP A 343 7.53 25.62 -7.82
C ASP A 343 7.23 24.14 -8.09
N VAL A 344 7.02 23.36 -7.03
CA VAL A 344 6.67 21.94 -7.15
C VAL A 344 5.31 21.77 -7.83
N LEU A 345 4.31 22.59 -7.49
CA LEU A 345 3.00 22.55 -8.14
C LEU A 345 3.12 22.84 -9.64
N SER A 346 3.86 23.88 -10.02
CA SER A 346 4.10 24.23 -11.43
C SER A 346 4.73 23.07 -12.21
N LEU A 347 5.73 22.39 -11.65
CA LEU A 347 6.35 21.21 -12.26
C LEU A 347 5.37 20.04 -12.39
N VAL A 348 4.56 19.78 -11.36
CA VAL A 348 3.53 18.72 -11.40
C VAL A 348 2.47 19.03 -12.44
N SER A 349 2.01 20.28 -12.54
CA SER A 349 1.05 20.75 -13.54
C SER A 349 1.60 20.60 -14.96
N HIS A 350 2.87 20.97 -15.18
CA HIS A 350 3.56 20.78 -16.45
C HIS A 350 3.61 19.30 -16.85
N ASP A 351 4.12 18.44 -15.97
CA ASP A 351 4.23 17.00 -16.21
C ASP A 351 2.85 16.36 -16.48
N LEU A 352 1.82 16.79 -15.73
CA LEU A 352 0.46 16.31 -15.93
C LEU A 352 -0.07 16.68 -17.31
N CYS A 353 0.16 17.91 -17.78
CA CYS A 353 -0.23 18.33 -19.13
C CYS A 353 0.48 17.52 -20.20
N GLU A 354 1.79 17.28 -20.04
CA GLU A 354 2.57 16.48 -20.97
C GLU A 354 2.04 15.05 -21.05
N LEU A 355 1.76 14.42 -19.91
CA LEU A 355 1.24 13.06 -19.86
C LEU A 355 -0.22 12.93 -20.35
N LEU A 356 -1.06 13.92 -20.07
CA LEU A 356 -2.44 13.94 -20.60
C LEU A 356 -2.45 14.07 -22.14
N SER A 357 -1.39 14.60 -22.73
CA SER A 357 -1.31 15.00 -24.14
C SER A 357 -2.38 16.04 -24.53
N SER A 358 -2.40 16.46 -25.79
CA SER A 358 -3.40 17.38 -26.32
C SER A 358 -3.93 16.90 -27.67
N GLY A 359 -5.08 17.43 -28.09
CA GLY A 359 -5.69 17.10 -29.39
C GLY A 359 -6.92 16.21 -29.30
N PRO A 360 -7.52 15.82 -30.45
CA PRO A 360 -8.83 15.19 -30.48
C PRO A 360 -8.85 13.70 -30.08
N GLU A 361 -7.69 13.04 -30.10
CA GLU A 361 -7.54 11.61 -29.82
C GLU A 361 -7.00 11.38 -28.41
N GLU A 362 -7.36 10.24 -27.81
CA GLU A 362 -6.93 9.87 -26.46
C GLU A 362 -5.62 9.08 -26.48
N GLU A 363 -4.65 9.50 -25.65
CA GLU A 363 -3.35 8.82 -25.49
C GLU A 363 -3.21 8.22 -24.08
N LEU A 364 -2.70 6.99 -24.01
CA LEU A 364 -2.59 6.20 -22.78
C LEU A 364 -1.14 6.25 -22.23
N ASN A 365 -0.76 7.39 -21.66
CA ASN A 365 0.62 7.62 -21.19
C ASN A 365 0.86 7.21 -19.73
N PHE A 366 -0.20 6.91 -18.97
CA PHE A 366 -0.09 6.51 -17.56
C PHE A 366 -0.12 5.00 -17.34
N GLY A 367 -0.50 4.23 -18.36
CA GLY A 367 -0.69 2.79 -18.28
C GLY A 367 -1.02 2.18 -19.64
N THR A 368 -1.04 0.85 -19.70
CA THR A 368 -1.21 0.12 -20.97
C THR A 368 -2.64 0.13 -21.50
N HIS A 369 -3.61 0.29 -20.61
CA HIS A 369 -5.04 0.24 -20.92
C HIS A 369 -5.79 1.41 -20.28
N ALA A 370 -6.93 1.79 -20.87
CA ALA A 370 -7.75 2.91 -20.39
C ALA A 370 -8.14 2.77 -18.90
N ALA A 371 -8.42 1.54 -18.44
CA ALA A 371 -8.74 1.27 -17.04
C ALA A 371 -7.58 1.59 -16.07
N GLU A 372 -6.32 1.36 -16.48
CA GLU A 372 -5.15 1.68 -15.64
C GLU A 372 -4.94 3.19 -15.55
N ASN A 373 -5.13 3.91 -16.67
CA ASN A 373 -5.04 5.36 -16.75
C ASN A 373 -6.14 6.01 -15.89
N ALA A 374 -7.39 5.54 -16.03
CA ALA A 374 -8.51 5.99 -15.21
C ALA A 374 -8.27 5.75 -13.72
N LEU A 375 -7.80 4.55 -13.36
CA LEU A 375 -7.52 4.20 -11.95
C LEU A 375 -6.44 5.10 -11.35
N LEU A 376 -5.41 5.44 -12.11
CA LEU A 376 -4.39 6.38 -11.64
C LEU A 376 -4.99 7.75 -11.35
N LEU A 377 -5.75 8.33 -12.28
CA LEU A 377 -6.37 9.65 -12.08
C LEU A 377 -7.34 9.64 -10.90
N VAL A 378 -8.10 8.55 -10.71
CA VAL A 378 -8.96 8.36 -9.53
C VAL A 378 -8.13 8.34 -8.23
N ARG A 379 -6.96 7.69 -8.22
CA ARG A 379 -6.05 7.71 -7.07
C ARG A 379 -5.50 9.11 -6.81
N MET A 380 -5.15 9.86 -7.86
CA MET A 380 -4.66 11.23 -7.73
C MET A 380 -5.71 12.15 -7.11
N VAL A 381 -6.93 12.18 -7.65
CA VAL A 381 -8.01 13.01 -7.07
C VAL A 381 -8.31 12.56 -5.64
N SER A 382 -8.32 11.26 -5.35
CA SER A 382 -8.52 10.76 -3.97
C SER A 382 -7.43 11.25 -3.01
N ILE A 383 -6.16 11.32 -3.46
CA ILE A 383 -5.06 11.86 -2.67
C ILE A 383 -5.28 13.35 -2.40
N LEU A 384 -5.62 14.14 -3.42
CA LEU A 384 -5.86 15.57 -3.30
C LEU A 384 -7.04 15.88 -2.35
N VAL A 385 -8.15 15.15 -2.52
CA VAL A 385 -9.34 15.24 -1.64
C VAL A 385 -8.97 14.92 -0.20
N PHE A 386 -8.20 13.85 0.04
CA PHE A 386 -7.75 13.51 1.39
C PHE A 386 -6.83 14.58 1.98
N THR A 387 -5.94 15.17 1.18
CA THR A 387 -5.05 16.25 1.64
C THR A 387 -5.86 17.44 2.16
N VAL A 388 -6.91 17.85 1.44
CA VAL A 388 -7.84 18.88 1.89
C VAL A 388 -8.57 18.44 3.16
N TYR A 389 -9.14 17.22 3.19
CA TYR A 389 -9.83 16.68 4.36
C TYR A 389 -8.94 16.65 5.62
N ASN A 390 -7.70 16.17 5.49
CA ASN A 390 -6.75 16.08 6.60
C ASN A 390 -6.36 17.46 7.13
N LEU A 391 -6.29 18.48 6.26
CA LEU A 391 -6.07 19.87 6.66
C LEU A 391 -7.34 20.53 7.24
N LYS A 392 -8.54 20.07 6.88
CA LYS A 392 -9.82 20.52 7.45
C LYS A 392 -10.14 19.92 8.83
N ARG A 393 -9.44 18.90 9.29
CA ARG A 393 -9.64 18.37 10.65
C ARG A 393 -9.10 19.34 11.71
N GLU A 394 -10.01 19.84 12.54
CA GLU A 394 -9.70 20.57 13.77
C GLU A 394 -9.17 19.61 14.83
N SER A 395 -8.22 20.11 15.64
CA SER A 395 -7.82 19.47 16.88
C SER A 395 -8.11 20.46 18.01
N ASP A 396 -8.76 20.00 19.08
CA ASP A 396 -9.06 20.86 20.22
C ASP A 396 -7.77 21.49 20.79
N GLY A 397 -7.82 22.77 21.13
CA GLY A 397 -6.69 23.49 21.75
C GLY A 397 -5.66 24.08 20.77
N GLN A 398 -6.00 24.28 19.49
CA GLN A 398 -5.11 24.97 18.53
C GLN A 398 -4.80 26.41 18.96
N THR A 399 -3.53 26.79 18.86
CA THR A 399 -3.07 28.16 19.00
C THR A 399 -3.47 28.99 17.77
N TYR A 400 -3.56 30.31 17.94
CA TYR A 400 -3.84 31.22 16.82
C TYR A 400 -2.85 31.07 15.65
N ALA A 401 -1.57 30.87 15.96
CA ALA A 401 -0.54 30.65 14.94
C ALA A 401 -0.79 29.37 14.13
N GLU A 402 -1.22 28.29 14.78
CA GLU A 402 -1.57 27.03 14.10
C GLU A 402 -2.81 27.20 13.21
N ILE A 403 -3.80 28.00 13.63
CA ILE A 403 -4.99 28.29 12.83
C ILE A 403 -4.62 29.08 11.55
N VAL A 404 -3.79 30.12 11.69
CA VAL A 404 -3.34 30.93 10.54
C VAL A 404 -2.51 30.07 9.57
N GLN A 405 -1.54 29.29 10.07
CA GLN A 405 -0.74 28.40 9.24
C GLN A 405 -1.61 27.37 8.51
N ARG A 406 -2.60 26.80 9.20
CA ARG A 406 -3.54 25.85 8.62
C ARG A 406 -4.41 26.45 7.53
N THR A 407 -4.82 27.71 7.68
CA THR A 407 -5.58 28.44 6.65
C THR A 407 -4.74 28.59 5.38
N ALA A 408 -3.46 28.97 5.50
CA ALA A 408 -2.55 29.05 4.36
C ALA A 408 -2.29 27.68 3.70
N LEU A 409 -2.12 26.62 4.49
CA LEU A 409 -1.99 25.24 4.00
C LEU A 409 -3.23 24.79 3.24
N LEU A 410 -4.42 25.11 3.77
CA LEU A 410 -5.69 24.77 3.15
C LEU A 410 -5.86 25.51 1.82
N GLN A 411 -5.47 26.79 1.75
CA GLN A 411 -5.45 27.53 0.49
C GLN A 411 -4.54 26.86 -0.54
N ASN A 412 -3.32 26.47 -0.15
CA ASN A 412 -2.41 25.75 -1.03
C ASN A 412 -3.00 24.41 -1.50
N ALA A 413 -3.67 23.66 -0.62
CA ALA A 413 -4.35 22.43 -0.98
C ALA A 413 -5.49 22.66 -1.98
N PHE A 414 -6.26 23.75 -1.82
CA PHE A 414 -7.29 24.15 -2.79
C PHE A 414 -6.68 24.51 -4.14
N VAL A 415 -5.63 25.34 -4.16
CA VAL A 415 -4.93 25.70 -5.40
C VAL A 415 -4.46 24.44 -6.12
N ALA A 416 -3.80 23.50 -5.41
CA ALA A 416 -3.35 22.25 -6.01
C ALA A 416 -4.50 21.39 -6.58
N VAL A 417 -5.60 21.20 -5.84
CA VAL A 417 -6.70 20.35 -6.35
C VAL A 417 -7.39 20.99 -7.54
N PHE A 418 -7.69 22.29 -7.49
CA PHE A 418 -8.37 22.97 -8.59
C PHE A 418 -7.47 23.12 -9.82
N GLU A 419 -6.19 23.44 -9.66
CA GLU A 419 -5.26 23.57 -10.78
C GLU A 419 -5.07 22.24 -11.53
N LEU A 420 -4.81 21.15 -10.79
CA LEU A 420 -4.61 19.84 -11.41
C LEU A 420 -5.91 19.30 -12.03
N MET A 421 -7.06 19.47 -11.36
CA MET A 421 -8.35 19.04 -11.93
C MET A 421 -8.79 19.89 -13.12
N ARG A 422 -8.41 21.16 -13.18
CA ARG A 422 -8.63 22.01 -14.36
C ARG A 422 -7.97 21.39 -15.59
N HIS A 423 -6.72 20.93 -15.48
CA HIS A 423 -6.03 20.27 -16.58
C HIS A 423 -6.71 18.97 -17.02
N VAL A 424 -7.20 18.16 -16.08
CA VAL A 424 -7.94 16.92 -16.39
C VAL A 424 -9.25 17.21 -17.12
N VAL A 425 -10.01 18.22 -16.68
CA VAL A 425 -11.27 18.64 -17.32
C VAL A 425 -11.02 19.26 -18.70
N GLU A 426 -10.01 20.14 -18.80
CA GLU A 426 -9.60 20.76 -20.06
C GLU A 426 -9.22 19.68 -21.08
N ARG A 427 -8.46 18.67 -20.67
CA ARG A 427 -8.12 17.53 -21.51
C ARG A 427 -9.37 16.79 -22.01
N CYS A 428 -10.30 16.48 -21.11
CA CYS A 428 -11.55 15.79 -21.43
C CYS A 428 -12.36 16.56 -22.50
N SER A 429 -12.39 17.90 -22.42
CA SER A 429 -13.12 18.76 -23.36
C SER A 429 -12.51 18.83 -24.77
N GLN A 430 -11.24 18.47 -24.92
CA GLN A 430 -10.56 18.48 -26.23
C GLN A 430 -10.82 17.20 -27.06
N LEU A 431 -11.30 16.14 -26.42
CA LEU A 431 -11.50 14.84 -27.07
C LEU A 431 -12.71 14.86 -28.02
N ARG A 432 -12.60 14.14 -29.13
CA ARG A 432 -13.72 13.95 -30.06
C ARG A 432 -14.82 13.10 -29.44
N ASP A 433 -14.47 12.02 -28.76
CA ASP A 433 -15.40 11.18 -27.99
C ASP A 433 -15.14 11.37 -26.50
N VAL A 434 -15.88 12.30 -25.89
CA VAL A 434 -15.79 12.58 -24.46
C VAL A 434 -16.30 11.38 -23.64
N SER A 435 -17.28 10.64 -24.15
CA SER A 435 -18.01 9.61 -23.40
C SER A 435 -17.17 8.38 -23.08
N SER A 436 -16.14 8.12 -23.89
CA SER A 436 -15.20 7.02 -23.69
C SER A 436 -13.96 7.39 -22.87
N SER A 437 -13.83 8.65 -22.43
CA SER A 437 -12.56 9.13 -21.87
C SER A 437 -12.21 8.48 -20.53
N TYR A 438 -10.96 8.07 -20.38
CA TYR A 438 -10.44 7.55 -19.10
C TYR A 438 -10.39 8.63 -18.00
N THR A 439 -10.56 9.91 -18.33
CA THR A 439 -10.57 11.03 -17.37
C THR A 439 -11.89 11.17 -16.61
N LEU A 440 -13.00 10.71 -17.19
CA LEU A 440 -14.35 10.89 -16.64
C LEU A 440 -14.52 10.35 -15.22
N PRO A 441 -14.03 9.15 -14.85
CA PRO A 441 -14.17 8.65 -13.48
C PRO A 441 -13.52 9.56 -12.43
N ALA A 442 -12.37 10.17 -12.74
CA ALA A 442 -11.70 11.08 -11.82
C ALA A 442 -12.45 12.43 -11.71
N ILE A 443 -12.99 12.93 -12.82
CA ILE A 443 -13.84 14.13 -12.84
C ILE A 443 -15.10 13.89 -12.01
N LEU A 444 -15.74 12.71 -12.15
CA LEU A 444 -16.93 12.36 -11.37
C LEU A 444 -16.64 12.38 -9.86
N VAL A 445 -15.56 11.70 -9.42
CA VAL A 445 -15.15 11.70 -8.00
C VAL A 445 -14.89 13.12 -7.48
N PHE A 446 -14.26 13.97 -8.30
CA PHE A 446 -14.02 15.37 -7.95
C PHE A 446 -15.34 16.16 -7.77
N LEU A 447 -16.28 16.01 -8.71
CA LEU A 447 -17.56 16.71 -8.67
C LEU A 447 -18.45 16.23 -7.50
N GLU A 448 -18.48 14.93 -7.23
CA GLU A 448 -19.18 14.36 -6.08
C GLU A 448 -18.61 14.90 -4.76
N TRP A 449 -17.28 14.98 -4.66
CA TRP A 449 -16.63 15.58 -3.50
C TRP A 449 -17.01 17.06 -3.32
N LEU A 450 -16.97 17.86 -4.39
CA LEU A 450 -17.38 19.28 -4.35
C LEU A 450 -18.84 19.44 -3.92
N ALA A 451 -19.74 18.59 -4.43
CA ALA A 451 -21.14 18.60 -4.03
C ALA A 451 -21.34 18.33 -2.54
N CYS A 452 -20.47 17.52 -1.93
CA CYS A 452 -20.49 17.23 -0.49
C CYS A 452 -19.80 18.31 0.38
N CYS A 453 -19.10 19.26 -0.24
CA CYS A 453 -18.26 20.26 0.45
C CYS A 453 -18.56 21.68 -0.07
N PRO A 454 -19.77 22.23 0.18
CA PRO A 454 -20.19 23.51 -0.38
C PRO A 454 -19.29 24.69 0.07
N ASP A 455 -18.66 24.60 1.23
CA ASP A 455 -17.68 25.58 1.70
C ASP A 455 -16.42 25.64 0.81
N VAL A 456 -16.03 24.52 0.20
CA VAL A 456 -14.93 24.46 -0.78
C VAL A 456 -15.34 25.07 -2.12
N ALA A 457 -16.60 24.88 -2.52
CA ALA A 457 -17.11 25.43 -3.76
C ALA A 457 -17.26 26.96 -3.70
N VAL A 458 -17.58 27.51 -2.51
CA VAL A 458 -17.78 28.95 -2.28
C VAL A 458 -16.50 29.68 -1.91
N ALA A 459 -15.48 29.03 -1.34
CA ALA A 459 -14.20 29.68 -1.00
C ALA A 459 -13.47 30.32 -2.20
N GLY A 460 -13.86 30.00 -3.43
CA GLY A 460 -13.38 30.69 -4.64
C GLY A 460 -14.03 32.05 -4.92
N SER A 461 -15.17 32.40 -4.30
CA SER A 461 -15.89 33.66 -4.54
C SER A 461 -15.51 34.79 -3.58
N ASP A 462 -14.98 34.48 -2.40
CA ASP A 462 -14.73 35.48 -1.34
C ASP A 462 -13.33 36.13 -1.40
N VAL A 463 -12.53 35.82 -2.44
CA VAL A 463 -11.16 36.35 -2.57
C VAL A 463 -11.11 37.72 -3.30
N ASP A 464 -12.23 38.26 -3.80
CA ASP A 464 -12.18 39.40 -4.74
C ASP A 464 -13.01 40.65 -4.36
N GLU A 465 -13.05 41.03 -3.07
CA GLU A 465 -13.61 42.35 -2.68
C GLU A 465 -12.68 43.25 -1.85
N LYS A 466 -11.42 42.86 -1.61
CA LYS A 466 -10.47 43.72 -0.88
C LYS A 466 -9.06 43.74 -1.47
N GLN A 467 -8.95 44.18 -2.73
CA GLN A 467 -7.76 44.91 -3.16
C GLN A 467 -8.16 46.33 -3.57
N PRO A 468 -7.50 47.38 -3.04
CA PRO A 468 -7.75 48.73 -3.51
C PRO A 468 -7.19 48.85 -4.92
N ALA A 469 -8.04 49.31 -5.83
CA ALA A 469 -7.66 49.73 -7.16
C ALA A 469 -6.47 50.70 -7.08
N PHE A 470 -5.32 50.30 -7.61
CA PHE A 470 -4.34 51.24 -8.09
C PHE A 470 -4.43 51.27 -9.61
N SER A 471 -5.10 52.31 -10.09
CA SER A 471 -5.05 52.77 -11.47
C SER A 471 -3.66 53.36 -11.75
N ILE A 472 -2.96 52.80 -12.73
CA ILE A 472 -2.39 53.40 -13.96
C ILE A 472 -1.45 52.36 -14.59
#